data_AF-A0A958MV81-F1
#
_entry.id   AF-A0A958MV81-F1
#
_cell.length_a   1.000
_cell.length_b   1.000
_cell.length_c   1.000
_cell.angle_alpha   90.00
_cell.angle_beta   90.00
_cell.angle_gamma   90.00
#
_symmetry.space_group_name_H-M   'P 1'
#
loop_
_entity.id
_entity.type
_entity.pdbx_description
1 polymer ?
#
loop_
_entity_poly.entity_id
_entity_poly.type
_entity_poly.pdbx_seq_one_letter_code
_entity_poly.pdbx_strand_id
1 'polypeptide(L)'
;MPEEFDFWKLIAGLGIFLFGMFLMEESVRKLSGRSFRRLIRDYTRGRFRSIASGVFTTGLLQSSSAISLMVLAFVGAGVMDMTSAIGVIMGSNLGTTLTGWIVATLGFSFKIESFALPLIGIGGLGLIFLGKSEKYSNISKLMVGFGFLFLGLDYMKGGVEALASQFDLSTFRDYNIFVFVGLGFIFTVLMQSSSATLAIVLTTLHAGVIDFHSGAGLVIGANIGTTFTIILGAMGAAQVKKRVALSHFLFNVVTAVVALALVYPLSW
;
A
#
# COMPACT_ATOMS: atom_id res chain seq x y z
N MET A 1 25.17 -18.08 -13.07
CA MET A 1 24.06 -18.73 -13.81
C MET A 1 22.85 -17.84 -13.61
N PRO A 2 22.08 -17.48 -14.63
CA PRO A 2 20.80 -16.83 -14.38
C PRO A 2 20.00 -17.75 -13.45
N GLU A 3 19.45 -17.23 -12.35
CA GLU A 3 18.53 -18.02 -11.54
C GLU A 3 17.39 -18.48 -12.47
N GLU A 4 17.11 -19.78 -12.53
CA GLU A 4 15.89 -20.25 -13.18
C GLU A 4 14.70 -19.53 -12.55
N PHE A 5 13.72 -19.15 -13.37
CA PHE A 5 12.51 -18.52 -12.89
C PHE A 5 11.79 -19.45 -11.92
N ASP A 6 11.92 -19.15 -10.63
CA ASP A 6 11.21 -19.86 -9.58
C ASP A 6 9.89 -19.14 -9.27
N PHE A 7 8.84 -19.62 -9.93
CA PHE A 7 7.47 -19.15 -9.71
C PHE A 7 7.05 -19.26 -8.24
N TRP A 8 7.52 -20.27 -7.51
CA TRP A 8 7.22 -20.44 -6.09
C TRP A 8 7.92 -19.38 -5.25
N LYS A 9 9.14 -18.96 -5.60
CA LYS A 9 9.84 -17.85 -4.93
C LYS A 9 9.07 -16.53 -5.09
N LEU A 10 8.51 -16.25 -6.27
CA LEU A 10 7.66 -15.08 -6.50
C LEU A 10 6.38 -15.12 -5.65
N ILE A 11 5.65 -16.24 -5.66
CA ILE A 11 4.44 -16.43 -4.85
C ILE A 11 4.74 -16.37 -3.35
N ALA A 12 5.81 -17.03 -2.91
CA ALA A 12 6.24 -17.02 -1.52
C ALA A 12 6.63 -15.60 -1.11
N GLY A 13 7.37 -14.87 -1.94
CA GLY A 13 7.71 -13.46 -1.72
C GLY A 13 6.46 -12.60 -1.55
N LEU A 14 5.46 -12.77 -2.43
CA LEU A 14 4.18 -12.08 -2.29
C LEU A 14 3.44 -12.47 -1.00
N GLY A 15 3.38 -13.76 -0.67
CA GLY A 15 2.73 -14.25 0.55
C GLY A 15 3.40 -13.71 1.83
N ILE A 16 4.73 -13.74 1.89
CA ILE A 16 5.53 -13.19 2.99
C ILE A 16 5.31 -11.67 3.09
N PHE A 17 5.32 -10.96 1.96
CA PHE A 17 5.07 -9.51 1.93
C PHE A 17 3.69 -9.17 2.48
N LEU A 18 2.64 -9.83 1.99
CA LEU A 18 1.26 -9.61 2.43
C LEU A 18 1.08 -9.99 3.91
N PHE A 19 1.70 -11.07 4.36
CA PHE A 19 1.67 -11.47 5.77
C PHE A 19 2.41 -10.48 6.68
N GLY A 20 3.56 -9.97 6.24
CA GLY A 20 4.30 -8.92 6.94
C GLY A 20 3.47 -7.65 7.09
N MET A 21 2.80 -7.23 6.02
CA MET A 21 1.86 -6.12 6.05
C MET A 21 0.67 -6.36 6.99
N PHE A 22 0.07 -7.56 6.96
CA PHE A 22 -1.02 -7.94 7.86
C PHE A 22 -0.61 -7.84 9.34
N LEU A 23 0.55 -8.38 9.71
CA LEU A 23 1.08 -8.30 11.06
C LEU A 23 1.32 -6.84 11.49
N MET A 24 1.88 -6.03 10.60
CA MET A 24 2.11 -4.62 10.84
C MET A 24 0.79 -3.88 11.08
N GLU A 25 -0.22 -4.10 10.23
CA GLU A 25 -1.55 -3.50 10.38
C GLU A 25 -2.19 -3.86 11.73
N GLU A 26 -2.22 -5.15 12.08
CA GLU A 26 -2.80 -5.62 13.33
C GLU A 26 -2.06 -5.03 14.54
N SER A 27 -0.73 -4.99 14.47
CA SER A 27 0.13 -4.48 15.54
C SER A 27 -0.09 -3.00 15.77
N VAL A 28 -0.11 -2.19 14.71
CA VAL A 28 -0.38 -0.76 14.87
C VAL A 28 -1.80 -0.53 15.37
N ARG A 29 -2.78 -1.28 14.85
CA ARG A 29 -4.17 -1.18 15.33
C ARG A 29 -4.30 -1.46 16.82
N LYS A 30 -3.56 -2.45 17.35
CA LYS A 30 -3.58 -2.82 18.78
C LYS A 30 -2.77 -1.85 19.65
N LEU A 31 -1.68 -1.28 19.12
CA LEU A 31 -0.94 -0.21 19.78
C LEU A 31 -1.74 1.11 19.82
N SER A 32 -2.77 1.24 18.98
CA SER A 32 -3.64 2.42 18.86
C SER A 32 -4.80 2.44 19.88
N GLY A 33 -4.53 2.92 21.11
CA GLY A 33 -5.52 3.00 22.21
C GLY A 33 -6.47 4.21 22.21
N ARG A 34 -7.21 4.42 23.32
CA ARG A 34 -8.14 5.57 23.49
C ARG A 34 -7.45 6.93 23.36
N SER A 35 -6.23 7.06 23.87
CA SER A 35 -5.42 8.27 23.73
C SER A 35 -5.05 8.55 22.27
N PHE A 36 -4.76 7.50 21.49
CA PHE A 36 -4.52 7.61 20.05
C PHE A 36 -5.77 8.09 19.31
N ARG A 37 -6.96 7.57 19.65
CA ARG A 37 -8.23 8.03 19.05
C ARG A 37 -8.54 9.50 19.38
N ARG A 38 -8.25 9.93 20.62
CA ARG A 38 -8.41 11.33 21.04
C ARG A 38 -7.42 12.25 20.32
N LEU A 39 -6.16 11.82 20.20
CA LEU A 39 -5.14 12.49 19.39
C LEU A 39 -5.60 12.65 17.94
N ILE A 40 -6.06 11.57 17.29
CA ILE A 40 -6.56 11.62 15.91
C ILE A 40 -7.70 12.63 15.78
N ARG A 41 -8.68 12.64 16.69
CA ARG A 41 -9.78 13.61 16.64
C ARG A 41 -9.31 15.05 16.74
N ASP A 42 -8.38 15.34 17.64
CA ASP A 42 -7.90 16.70 17.89
C ASP A 42 -6.99 17.18 16.73
N TYR A 43 -6.25 16.26 16.09
CA TYR A 43 -5.37 16.51 14.94
C TYR A 43 -6.07 16.46 13.57
N THR A 44 -7.30 15.94 13.48
CA THR A 44 -8.06 15.89 12.21
C THR A 44 -9.08 17.02 12.07
N ARG A 45 -9.22 17.90 13.07
CA ARG A 45 -10.19 18.99 13.06
C ARG A 45 -9.79 20.08 12.06
N GLY A 46 -10.57 20.23 10.98
CA GLY A 46 -10.39 21.24 9.93
C GLY A 46 -9.70 20.69 8.68
N ARG A 47 -10.01 21.28 7.52
CA ARG A 47 -9.69 20.72 6.18
C ARG A 47 -8.21 20.37 5.99
N PHE A 48 -7.30 21.31 6.24
CA PHE A 48 -5.86 21.07 6.06
C PHE A 48 -5.30 20.07 7.07
N ARG A 49 -5.79 20.13 8.32
CA ARG A 49 -5.37 19.23 9.39
C ARG A 49 -5.83 17.80 9.12
N SER A 50 -7.05 17.60 8.62
CA SER A 50 -7.52 16.28 8.18
C SER A 50 -6.66 15.68 7.08
N ILE A 51 -6.29 16.47 6.06
CA ILE A 51 -5.42 16.00 4.96
C ILE A 51 -4.02 15.67 5.49
N ALA A 52 -3.40 16.57 6.25
CA ALA A 52 -2.07 16.35 6.82
C ALA A 52 -2.03 15.12 7.75
N SER A 53 -3.08 14.93 8.55
CA SER A 53 -3.23 13.74 9.40
C SER A 53 -3.33 12.47 8.56
N GLY A 54 -4.07 12.48 7.45
CA GLY A 54 -4.15 11.38 6.50
C GLY A 54 -2.79 11.05 5.90
N VAL A 55 -2.06 12.06 5.41
CA VAL A 55 -0.70 11.91 4.84
C VAL A 55 0.23 11.27 5.85
N PHE A 56 0.31 11.85 7.05
CA PHE A 56 1.23 11.39 8.08
C PHE A 56 0.88 9.99 8.58
N THR A 57 -0.41 9.73 8.81
CA THR A 57 -0.84 8.44 9.33
C THR A 57 -0.67 7.36 8.27
N THR A 58 -0.98 7.61 6.99
CA THR A 58 -0.71 6.63 5.93
C THR A 58 0.77 6.46 5.67
N GLY A 59 1.57 7.52 5.71
CA GLY A 59 3.03 7.39 5.62
C GLY A 59 3.61 6.52 6.75
N LEU A 60 3.06 6.61 7.96
CA LEU A 60 3.49 5.79 9.09
C LEU A 60 2.95 4.35 9.02
N LEU A 61 1.67 4.19 8.68
CA LEU A 61 0.98 2.89 8.68
C LEU A 61 1.12 2.12 7.36
N GLN A 62 1.60 2.77 6.30
CA GLN A 62 1.77 2.23 4.95
C GLN A 62 0.52 1.60 4.31
N SER A 63 -0.66 1.80 4.91
CA SER A 63 -1.94 1.25 4.47
C SER A 63 -3.03 2.32 4.45
N SER A 64 -3.33 2.85 3.26
CA SER A 64 -4.45 3.78 3.05
C SER A 64 -5.80 3.10 3.17
N SER A 65 -5.93 1.81 2.79
CA SER A 65 -7.16 1.02 2.93
C SER A 65 -7.57 0.88 4.40
N ALA A 66 -6.64 0.53 5.29
CA ALA A 66 -6.93 0.40 6.72
C ALA A 66 -7.40 1.73 7.34
N ILE A 67 -6.73 2.83 7.00
CA ILE A 67 -7.09 4.17 7.47
C ILE A 67 -8.47 4.57 6.96
N SER A 68 -8.74 4.34 5.68
CA SER A 68 -10.03 4.67 5.07
C SER A 68 -11.19 3.85 5.67
N LEU A 69 -10.97 2.56 5.97
CA LEU A 69 -11.96 1.72 6.67
C LEU A 69 -12.19 2.20 8.12
N MET A 70 -11.14 2.62 8.84
CA MET A 70 -11.26 3.21 10.17
C MET A 70 -12.05 4.52 10.14
N VAL A 71 -11.74 5.41 9.20
CA VAL A 71 -12.48 6.66 8.99
C VAL A 71 -13.96 6.36 8.71
N LEU A 72 -14.25 5.38 7.86
CA LEU A 72 -15.60 4.96 7.54
C LEU A 72 -16.36 4.45 8.77
N ALA A 73 -15.68 3.73 9.68
CA ALA A 73 -16.24 3.30 10.95
C ALA A 73 -16.53 4.49 11.89
N PHE A 74 -15.63 5.46 11.98
CA PHE A 74 -15.81 6.65 12.82
C PHE A 74 -16.94 7.56 12.34
N VAL A 75 -17.12 7.67 11.03
CA VAL A 75 -18.26 8.39 10.44
C VAL A 75 -19.56 7.67 10.73
N GLY A 76 -19.59 6.33 10.59
CA GLY A 76 -20.77 5.53 10.93
C GLY A 76 -21.19 5.65 12.40
N ALA A 77 -20.22 5.79 13.30
CA ALA A 77 -20.44 5.95 14.74
C ALA A 77 -20.72 7.41 15.18
N GLY A 78 -20.74 8.37 14.24
CA GLY A 78 -20.92 9.79 14.56
C GLY A 78 -19.74 10.45 15.28
N VAL A 79 -18.58 9.78 15.33
CA VAL A 79 -17.36 10.27 15.99
C VAL A 79 -16.60 11.26 15.12
N MET A 80 -16.73 11.14 13.79
CA MET A 80 -16.09 11.99 12.79
C MET A 80 -17.14 12.49 11.80
N ASP A 81 -17.11 13.78 11.48
CA ASP A 81 -17.97 14.33 10.44
C ASP A 81 -17.47 13.95 9.04
N MET A 82 -18.39 13.96 8.07
CA MET A 82 -18.09 13.58 6.68
C MET A 82 -16.99 14.45 6.05
N THR A 83 -16.89 15.74 6.40
CA THR A 83 -15.90 16.65 5.81
C THR A 83 -14.49 16.27 6.25
N SER A 84 -14.32 16.07 7.56
CA SER A 84 -13.05 15.60 8.13
C SER A 84 -12.66 14.23 7.58
N ALA A 85 -13.64 13.33 7.42
CA ALA A 85 -13.43 12.00 6.86
C ALA A 85 -12.91 12.04 5.42
N ILE A 86 -13.53 12.84 4.55
CA ILE A 86 -13.06 13.03 3.18
C ILE A 86 -11.64 13.60 3.17
N GLY A 87 -11.35 14.58 4.03
CA GLY A 87 -10.01 15.16 4.14
C GLY A 87 -8.96 14.12 4.54
N VAL A 88 -9.25 13.27 5.53
CA VAL A 88 -8.32 12.19 5.95
C VAL A 88 -8.11 11.17 4.84
N ILE A 89 -9.16 10.80 4.09
CA ILE A 89 -9.04 9.85 2.98
C ILE A 89 -8.27 10.44 1.79
N MET A 90 -8.47 11.72 1.47
CA MET A 90 -7.65 12.40 0.46
C MET A 90 -6.18 12.46 0.90
N GLY A 91 -5.96 12.78 2.17
CA GLY A 91 -4.63 12.76 2.79
C GLY A 91 -4.00 11.37 2.77
N SER A 92 -4.78 10.31 2.99
CA SER A 92 -4.25 8.95 3.00
C SER A 92 -3.75 8.54 1.61
N ASN A 93 -4.47 8.89 0.55
CA ASN A 93 -4.01 8.69 -0.83
C ASN A 93 -2.69 9.42 -1.11
N LEU A 94 -2.54 10.66 -0.64
CA LEU A 94 -1.28 11.40 -0.72
C LEU A 94 -0.17 10.74 0.11
N GLY A 95 -0.49 10.21 1.29
CA GLY A 95 0.47 9.48 2.12
C GLY A 95 0.98 8.20 1.46
N THR A 96 0.14 7.49 0.69
CA THR A 96 0.54 6.31 -0.08
C THR A 96 1.64 6.61 -1.10
N THR A 97 1.75 7.83 -1.61
CA THR A 97 2.85 8.18 -2.53
C THR A 97 4.22 8.11 -1.85
N LEU A 98 4.28 8.27 -0.52
CA LEU A 98 5.51 8.09 0.26
C LEU A 98 5.99 6.63 0.22
N THR A 99 5.09 5.65 0.12
CA THR A 99 5.45 4.23 -0.05
C THR A 99 6.27 4.03 -1.32
N GLY A 100 5.88 4.66 -2.42
CA GLY A 100 6.63 4.62 -3.67
C GLY A 100 8.02 5.20 -3.54
N TRP A 101 8.16 6.35 -2.86
CA TRP A 101 9.47 6.95 -2.59
C TRP A 101 10.34 6.09 -1.68
N ILE A 102 9.77 5.49 -0.63
CA ILE A 102 10.47 4.54 0.23
C ILE A 102 10.97 3.37 -0.62
N VAL A 103 10.11 2.71 -1.38
CA VAL A 103 10.53 1.59 -2.23
C VAL A 103 11.55 2.03 -3.28
N ALA A 104 11.37 3.17 -3.93
CA ALA A 104 12.27 3.69 -4.95
C ALA A 104 13.66 4.09 -4.42
N THR A 105 13.74 4.74 -3.26
CA THR A 105 15.00 5.29 -2.71
C THR A 105 15.72 4.31 -1.79
N LEU A 106 14.96 3.57 -1.00
CA LEU A 106 15.47 2.65 0.00
C LEU A 106 15.49 1.21 -0.56
N GLY A 107 14.52 0.84 -1.40
CA GLY A 107 14.30 -0.54 -1.86
C GLY A 107 15.05 -1.01 -3.13
N PHE A 108 15.88 -0.18 -3.78
CA PHE A 108 16.64 -0.62 -4.96
C PHE A 108 18.17 -0.48 -4.87
N SER A 109 18.70 0.29 -3.92
CA SER A 109 20.15 0.52 -3.82
C SER A 109 20.72 0.33 -2.41
N PHE A 110 19.88 0.30 -1.38
CA PHE A 110 20.28 -0.15 -0.05
C PHE A 110 19.96 -1.64 0.07
N LYS A 111 20.90 -2.42 0.63
CA LYS A 111 20.65 -3.80 1.07
C LYS A 111 19.69 -3.80 2.25
N ILE A 112 18.45 -3.35 2.09
CA ILE A 112 17.47 -3.29 3.18
C ILE A 112 17.02 -4.70 3.56
N GLU A 113 17.25 -5.68 2.68
CA GLU A 113 17.21 -7.10 3.03
C GLU A 113 18.12 -7.41 4.23
N SER A 114 19.24 -6.71 4.40
CA SER A 114 20.12 -6.89 5.56
C SER A 114 19.48 -6.48 6.87
N PHE A 115 18.44 -5.64 6.86
CA PHE A 115 17.62 -5.33 8.02
C PHE A 115 16.44 -6.31 8.19
N ALA A 116 16.04 -7.01 7.13
CA ALA A 116 14.95 -8.00 7.18
C ALA A 116 15.26 -9.08 8.23
N LEU A 117 16.44 -9.72 8.13
CA LEU A 117 16.81 -10.81 9.03
C LEU A 117 16.96 -10.37 10.50
N PRO A 118 17.64 -9.24 10.83
CA PRO A 118 17.67 -8.71 12.20
C PRO A 118 16.28 -8.34 12.73
N LEU A 119 15.41 -7.73 11.93
CA LEU A 119 14.05 -7.38 12.35
C LEU A 119 13.20 -8.62 12.63
N ILE A 120 13.27 -9.64 11.77
CA ILE A 120 12.63 -10.95 12.00
C ILE A 120 13.20 -11.62 13.24
N GLY A 121 14.52 -11.63 13.40
CA GLY A 121 15.20 -12.26 14.53
C GLY A 121 14.86 -11.60 15.86
N ILE A 122 15.08 -10.28 15.98
CA ILE A 122 14.79 -9.54 17.21
C ILE A 122 13.29 -9.52 17.50
N GLY A 123 12.45 -9.30 16.48
CA GLY A 123 11.00 -9.32 16.63
C GLY A 123 10.48 -10.70 17.01
N GLY A 124 10.96 -11.77 16.38
CA GLY A 124 10.55 -13.14 16.65
C GLY A 124 10.96 -13.60 18.05
N LEU A 125 12.22 -13.39 18.43
CA LEU A 125 12.70 -13.67 19.79
C LEU A 125 11.98 -12.80 20.81
N GLY A 126 11.79 -11.51 20.52
CA GLY A 126 11.02 -10.59 21.36
C GLY A 126 9.57 -11.05 21.55
N LEU A 127 8.94 -11.65 20.54
CA LEU A 127 7.59 -12.19 20.66
C LEU A 127 7.57 -13.41 21.59
N ILE A 128 8.58 -14.29 21.49
CA ILE A 128 8.68 -15.50 22.33
C ILE A 128 8.97 -15.13 23.79
N PHE A 129 9.94 -14.25 24.04
CA PHE A 129 10.41 -13.94 25.40
C PHE A 129 9.61 -12.84 26.09
N LEU A 130 9.14 -11.82 25.35
CA LEU A 130 8.45 -10.64 25.90
C LEU A 130 6.95 -10.62 25.56
N GLY A 131 6.44 -11.60 24.81
CA GLY A 131 5.06 -11.64 24.32
C GLY A 131 3.97 -11.78 25.39
N LYS A 132 4.33 -12.01 26.66
CA LYS A 132 3.38 -12.01 27.79
C LYS A 132 2.70 -10.65 27.99
N SER A 133 3.38 -9.56 27.63
CA SER A 133 2.79 -8.23 27.62
C SER A 133 2.18 -7.92 26.26
N GLU A 134 0.93 -7.47 26.23
CA GLU A 134 0.25 -7.10 24.98
C GLU A 134 1.01 -6.01 24.22
N LYS A 135 1.59 -5.02 24.92
CA LYS A 135 2.40 -3.96 24.30
C LYS A 135 3.63 -4.53 23.59
N TYR A 136 4.43 -5.34 24.29
CA TYR A 136 5.65 -5.90 23.72
C TYR A 136 5.36 -6.94 22.65
N SER A 137 4.28 -7.72 22.78
CA SER A 137 3.80 -8.63 21.73
C SER A 137 3.54 -7.87 20.42
N ASN A 138 2.83 -6.75 20.49
CA ASN A 138 2.54 -5.95 19.29
C ASN A 138 3.78 -5.23 18.73
N ILE A 139 4.71 -4.76 19.57
CA ILE A 139 5.99 -4.19 19.08
C ILE A 139 6.81 -5.27 18.36
N SER A 140 6.89 -6.46 18.93
CA SER A 140 7.58 -7.61 18.34
C SER A 140 6.97 -8.03 17.00
N LYS A 141 5.64 -8.11 16.92
CA LYS A 141 4.91 -8.38 15.67
C LYS A 141 5.09 -7.27 14.64
N LEU A 142 5.18 -6.01 15.06
CA LEU A 142 5.50 -4.89 14.18
C LEU A 142 6.89 -5.08 13.55
N MET A 143 7.90 -5.44 14.36
CA MET A 143 9.27 -5.70 13.87
C MET A 143 9.32 -6.89 12.90
N VAL A 144 8.67 -8.01 13.25
CA VAL A 144 8.54 -9.17 12.34
C VAL A 144 7.83 -8.78 11.05
N GLY A 145 6.77 -7.97 11.16
CA GLY A 145 6.00 -7.46 10.02
C GLY A 145 6.88 -6.68 9.04
N PHE A 146 7.69 -5.73 9.54
CA PHE A 146 8.68 -5.02 8.72
C PHE A 146 9.71 -5.96 8.10
N GLY A 147 10.21 -6.93 8.88
CA GLY A 147 11.19 -7.88 8.40
C GLY A 147 10.66 -8.78 7.28
N PHE A 148 9.44 -9.30 7.40
CA PHE A 148 8.77 -10.05 6.33
C PHE A 148 8.41 -9.17 5.14
N LEU A 149 8.00 -7.92 5.35
CA LEU A 149 7.78 -6.98 4.25
C LEU A 149 9.04 -6.88 3.38
N PHE A 150 10.21 -6.63 3.98
CA PHE A 150 11.46 -6.52 3.22
C PHE A 150 11.93 -7.85 2.61
N LEU A 151 11.80 -8.96 3.32
CA LEU A 151 12.17 -10.28 2.77
C LEU A 151 11.28 -10.68 1.59
N GLY A 152 9.97 -10.39 1.68
CA GLY A 152 9.04 -10.64 0.59
C GLY A 152 9.37 -9.82 -0.66
N LEU A 153 9.77 -8.55 -0.47
CA LEU A 153 10.24 -7.69 -1.57
C LEU A 153 11.47 -8.27 -2.28
N ASP A 154 12.46 -8.76 -1.53
CA ASP A 154 13.66 -9.38 -2.09
C ASP A 154 13.34 -10.60 -2.96
N TYR A 155 12.46 -11.47 -2.46
CA TYR A 155 12.05 -12.67 -3.19
C TYR A 155 11.25 -12.32 -4.45
N MET A 156 10.37 -11.32 -4.37
CA MET A 156 9.66 -10.82 -5.55
C MET A 156 10.61 -10.17 -6.55
N LYS A 157 11.65 -9.46 -6.09
CA LYS A 157 12.68 -8.87 -6.94
C LYS A 157 13.45 -9.92 -7.73
N GLY A 158 14.00 -10.94 -7.05
CA GLY A 158 14.70 -12.03 -7.74
C GLY A 158 13.79 -12.79 -8.72
N GLY A 159 12.55 -13.08 -8.33
CA GLY A 159 11.57 -13.76 -9.20
C GLY A 159 11.21 -12.93 -10.44
N VAL A 160 11.03 -11.62 -10.29
CA VAL A 160 10.74 -10.71 -11.41
C VAL A 160 11.96 -10.53 -12.31
N GLU A 161 13.18 -10.42 -11.77
CA GLU A 161 14.42 -10.34 -12.57
C GLU A 161 14.66 -11.63 -13.38
N ALA A 162 14.39 -12.80 -12.80
CA ALA A 162 14.46 -14.06 -13.52
C ALA A 162 13.39 -14.15 -14.62
N LEU A 163 12.17 -13.69 -14.36
CA LEU A 163 11.11 -13.60 -15.37
C LEU A 163 11.50 -12.61 -16.49
N ALA A 164 12.05 -11.44 -16.14
CA ALA A 164 12.53 -10.43 -17.08
C ALA A 164 13.49 -11.02 -18.10
N SER A 165 14.40 -11.87 -17.64
CA SER A 165 15.43 -12.49 -18.48
C SER A 165 14.89 -13.48 -19.51
N GLN A 166 13.62 -13.92 -19.37
CA GLN A 166 12.97 -14.90 -20.24
C GLN A 166 11.92 -14.30 -21.18
N PHE A 167 11.50 -13.05 -20.98
CA PHE A 167 10.46 -12.40 -21.78
C PHE A 167 11.09 -11.44 -22.80
N ASP A 168 10.74 -11.61 -24.08
CA ASP A 168 10.99 -10.58 -25.09
C ASP A 168 9.91 -9.49 -24.96
N LEU A 169 10.30 -8.41 -24.28
CA LEU A 169 9.47 -7.27 -23.89
C LEU A 169 8.97 -6.43 -25.08
N SER A 170 9.44 -6.73 -26.29
CA SER A 170 8.94 -6.14 -27.52
C SER A 170 7.44 -6.42 -27.76
N THR A 171 6.89 -7.52 -27.21
CA THR A 171 5.51 -7.97 -27.51
C THR A 171 4.41 -7.13 -26.85
N PHE A 172 4.70 -6.48 -25.72
CA PHE A 172 3.73 -5.70 -24.95
C PHE A 172 3.90 -4.18 -25.09
N ARG A 173 4.95 -3.75 -25.80
CA ARG A 173 5.35 -2.34 -25.95
C ARG A 173 4.31 -1.49 -26.66
N ASP A 174 3.53 -2.10 -27.55
CA ASP A 174 2.56 -1.39 -28.40
C ASP A 174 1.13 -1.35 -27.81
N TYR A 175 0.91 -1.93 -26.62
CA TYR A 175 -0.40 -1.87 -25.98
C TYR A 175 -0.68 -0.50 -25.38
N ASN A 176 -1.93 -0.06 -25.50
CA ASN A 176 -2.38 1.22 -24.98
C ASN A 176 -2.34 1.25 -23.43
N ILE A 177 -2.01 2.40 -22.83
CA ILE A 177 -1.93 2.63 -21.37
C ILE A 177 -3.16 2.14 -20.62
N PHE A 178 -4.36 2.19 -21.24
CA PHE A 178 -5.61 1.74 -20.62
C PHE A 178 -5.61 0.25 -20.24
N VAL A 179 -4.87 -0.59 -20.98
CA VAL A 179 -4.73 -2.02 -20.65
C VAL A 179 -3.99 -2.17 -19.33
N PHE A 180 -2.90 -1.42 -19.15
CA PHE A 180 -2.11 -1.39 -17.93
C PHE A 180 -2.90 -0.80 -16.75
N VAL A 181 -3.75 0.21 -16.98
CA VAL A 181 -4.69 0.70 -15.95
C VAL A 181 -5.64 -0.40 -15.51
N GLY A 182 -6.20 -1.18 -16.44
CA GLY A 182 -7.07 -2.31 -16.12
C GLY A 182 -6.35 -3.38 -15.29
N LEU A 183 -5.13 -3.75 -15.67
CA LEU A 183 -4.33 -4.73 -14.94
C LEU A 183 -3.97 -4.25 -13.53
N GLY A 184 -3.55 -2.99 -13.38
CA GLY A 184 -3.25 -2.40 -12.07
C GLY A 184 -4.47 -2.40 -11.15
N PHE A 185 -5.64 -2.07 -11.70
CA PHE A 185 -6.91 -2.15 -10.97
C PHE A 185 -7.20 -3.57 -10.49
N ILE A 186 -7.11 -4.57 -11.39
CA ILE A 186 -7.37 -5.98 -11.06
C ILE A 186 -6.41 -6.47 -9.99
N PHE A 187 -5.10 -6.22 -10.14
CA PHE A 187 -4.10 -6.63 -9.16
C PHE A 187 -4.39 -6.02 -7.80
N THR A 188 -4.65 -4.72 -7.71
CA THR A 188 -4.98 -4.11 -6.42
C THR A 188 -6.28 -4.62 -5.83
N VAL A 189 -7.32 -4.88 -6.64
CA VAL A 189 -8.59 -5.44 -6.14
C VAL A 189 -8.38 -6.86 -5.57
N LEU A 190 -7.63 -7.70 -6.26
CA LEU A 190 -7.35 -9.07 -5.82
C LEU A 190 -6.46 -9.08 -4.58
N MET A 191 -5.42 -8.25 -4.56
CA MET A 191 -4.46 -8.17 -3.45
C MET A 191 -4.98 -7.33 -2.28
N GLN A 192 -6.05 -6.55 -2.48
CA GLN A 192 -6.57 -5.56 -1.53
C GLN A 192 -5.52 -4.53 -1.07
N SER A 193 -4.45 -4.35 -1.83
CA SER A 193 -3.30 -3.51 -1.48
C SER A 193 -2.66 -2.89 -2.72
N SER A 194 -2.76 -1.56 -2.82
CA SER A 194 -2.06 -0.80 -3.87
C SER A 194 -0.56 -0.67 -3.59
N SER A 195 -0.13 -0.70 -2.33
CA SER A 195 1.30 -0.73 -1.96
C SER A 195 1.98 -2.01 -2.48
N ALA A 196 1.28 -3.14 -2.46
CA ALA A 196 1.79 -4.40 -3.01
C ALA A 196 1.89 -4.35 -4.55
N THR A 197 0.85 -3.82 -5.21
CA THR A 197 0.89 -3.61 -6.66
C THR A 197 2.01 -2.63 -7.05
N LEU A 198 2.18 -1.54 -6.31
CA LEU A 198 3.25 -0.55 -6.53
C LEU A 198 4.64 -1.17 -6.38
N ALA A 199 4.86 -2.04 -5.39
CA ALA A 199 6.12 -2.76 -5.24
C ALA A 199 6.44 -3.61 -6.47
N ILE A 200 5.46 -4.39 -6.97
CA ILE A 200 5.63 -5.19 -8.20
C ILE A 200 5.97 -4.29 -9.39
N VAL A 201 5.25 -3.17 -9.55
CA VAL A 201 5.49 -2.20 -10.63
C VAL A 201 6.90 -1.61 -10.56
N LEU A 202 7.32 -1.15 -9.39
CA LEU A 202 8.64 -0.54 -9.23
C LEU A 202 9.77 -1.56 -9.45
N THR A 203 9.57 -2.79 -9.00
CA THR A 203 10.53 -3.89 -9.21
C THR A 203 10.65 -4.27 -10.68
N THR A 204 9.52 -4.45 -11.37
CA THR A 204 9.48 -4.75 -12.81
C THR A 204 10.05 -3.60 -13.64
N LEU A 205 9.77 -2.35 -13.27
CA LEU A 205 10.34 -1.15 -13.89
C LEU A 205 11.86 -1.07 -13.67
N HIS A 206 12.34 -1.35 -12.45
CA HIS A 206 13.77 -1.36 -12.12
C HIS A 206 14.54 -2.45 -12.88
N ALA A 207 13.95 -3.64 -13.01
CA ALA A 207 14.50 -4.75 -13.78
C ALA A 207 14.40 -4.52 -15.31
N GLY A 208 13.78 -3.43 -15.76
CA GLY A 208 13.58 -3.12 -17.17
C GLY A 208 12.51 -3.98 -17.87
N VAL A 209 11.72 -4.75 -17.10
CA VAL A 209 10.60 -5.60 -17.59
C VAL A 209 9.51 -4.74 -18.20
N ILE A 210 9.17 -3.64 -17.56
CA ILE A 210 8.16 -2.72 -18.07
C ILE A 210 8.80 -1.36 -18.25
N ASP A 211 8.32 -0.61 -19.23
CA ASP A 211 8.72 0.78 -19.39
C ASP A 211 7.92 1.70 -18.47
N PHE A 212 8.34 2.95 -18.38
CA PHE A 212 7.67 3.94 -17.54
C PHE A 212 6.20 4.11 -17.92
N HIS A 213 5.86 4.05 -19.22
CA HIS A 213 4.50 4.20 -19.71
C HIS A 213 3.57 3.07 -19.19
N SER A 214 4.01 1.82 -19.28
CA SER A 214 3.30 0.66 -18.73
C SER A 214 3.20 0.72 -17.21
N GLY A 215 4.31 1.09 -16.53
CA GLY A 215 4.34 1.25 -15.08
C GLY A 215 3.39 2.35 -14.58
N ALA A 216 3.36 3.50 -15.24
CA ALA A 216 2.44 4.59 -14.92
C ALA A 216 0.99 4.14 -15.05
N GLY A 217 0.64 3.41 -16.11
CA GLY A 217 -0.69 2.82 -16.28
C GLY A 217 -1.06 1.90 -15.11
N LEU A 218 -0.18 0.98 -14.72
CA LEU A 218 -0.39 0.06 -13.59
C LEU A 218 -0.60 0.80 -12.27
N VAL A 219 0.20 1.84 -11.97
CA VAL A 219 0.04 2.64 -10.73
C VAL A 219 -1.28 3.42 -10.73
N ILE A 220 -1.68 4.00 -11.86
CA ILE A 220 -2.97 4.68 -11.99
C ILE A 220 -4.12 3.70 -11.73
N GLY A 221 -4.06 2.51 -12.33
CA GLY A 221 -5.00 1.42 -12.09
C GLY A 221 -5.08 1.02 -10.61
N ALA A 222 -3.93 0.84 -9.98
CA ALA A 222 -3.82 0.47 -8.57
C ALA A 222 -4.48 1.52 -7.65
N ASN A 223 -4.30 2.81 -7.94
CA ASN A 223 -4.95 3.88 -7.19
C ASN A 223 -6.48 3.78 -7.28
N ILE A 224 -7.04 3.51 -8.47
CA ILE A 224 -8.48 3.27 -8.62
C ILE A 224 -8.90 2.00 -7.85
N GLY A 225 -8.14 0.90 -7.97
CA GLY A 225 -8.46 -0.38 -7.34
C GLY A 225 -8.61 -0.30 -5.82
N THR A 226 -7.84 0.57 -5.16
CA THR A 226 -7.91 0.81 -3.70
C THR A 226 -9.30 1.22 -3.22
N THR A 227 -10.07 1.90 -4.06
CA THR A 227 -11.42 2.38 -3.71
C THR A 227 -12.42 1.23 -3.55
N PHE A 228 -12.18 0.09 -4.19
CA PHE A 228 -13.05 -1.07 -4.15
C PHE A 228 -13.22 -1.59 -2.72
N THR A 229 -12.12 -1.66 -1.94
CA THR A 229 -12.14 -2.04 -0.53
C THR A 229 -13.09 -1.17 0.31
N ILE A 230 -13.12 0.13 0.04
CA ILE A 230 -13.94 1.09 0.79
C ILE A 230 -15.40 1.04 0.37
N ILE A 231 -15.66 0.83 -0.92
CA ILE A 231 -17.01 0.58 -1.44
C ILE A 231 -17.59 -0.66 -0.76
N LEU A 232 -16.84 -1.77 -0.73
CA LEU A 232 -17.26 -2.99 -0.02
C LEU A 232 -17.56 -2.70 1.47
N GLY A 233 -16.68 -1.96 2.16
CA GLY A 233 -16.88 -1.58 3.57
C GLY A 233 -18.08 -0.65 3.84
N ALA A 234 -18.62 -0.01 2.80
CA ALA A 234 -19.81 0.85 2.86
C ALA A 234 -21.10 0.14 2.41
N MET A 235 -21.00 -1.06 1.82
CA MET A 235 -22.18 -1.84 1.41
C MET A 235 -23.05 -2.16 2.63
N GLY A 236 -24.38 -2.03 2.47
CA GLY A 236 -25.34 -2.24 3.56
C GLY A 236 -25.28 -1.21 4.71
N ALA A 237 -24.41 -0.20 4.63
CA ALA A 237 -24.20 0.76 5.72
C ALA A 237 -25.06 2.04 5.58
N ALA A 238 -25.02 2.89 6.60
CA ALA A 238 -25.74 4.17 6.63
C ALA A 238 -25.33 5.10 5.46
N GLN A 239 -26.25 5.99 5.05
CA GLN A 239 -26.06 6.86 3.88
C GLN A 239 -24.78 7.71 3.95
N VAL A 240 -24.39 8.13 5.15
CA VAL A 240 -23.15 8.90 5.36
C VAL A 240 -21.89 8.11 4.99
N LYS A 241 -21.83 6.80 5.30
CA LYS A 241 -20.70 5.94 4.91
C LYS A 241 -20.66 5.75 3.39
N LYS A 242 -21.82 5.54 2.75
CA LYS A 242 -21.91 5.44 1.29
C LYS A 242 -21.43 6.72 0.58
N ARG A 243 -21.79 7.89 1.10
CA ARG A 243 -21.33 9.19 0.57
C ARG A 243 -19.82 9.36 0.70
N VAL A 244 -19.22 8.95 1.81
CA VAL A 244 -17.76 8.97 2.00
C VAL A 244 -17.05 8.03 1.03
N ALA A 245 -17.53 6.79 0.88
CA ALA A 245 -16.97 5.83 -0.06
C ALA A 245 -17.07 6.31 -1.51
N LEU A 246 -18.22 6.89 -1.90
CA LEU A 246 -18.38 7.50 -3.22
C LEU A 246 -17.44 8.70 -3.43
N SER A 247 -17.23 9.51 -2.40
CA SER A 247 -16.30 10.65 -2.48
C SER A 247 -14.87 10.17 -2.71
N HIS A 248 -14.44 9.09 -2.06
CA HIS A 248 -13.13 8.46 -2.29
C HIS A 248 -13.00 7.92 -3.71
N PHE A 249 -14.02 7.19 -4.18
CA PHE A 249 -14.06 6.67 -5.55
C PHE A 249 -13.93 7.78 -6.59
N LEU A 250 -14.77 8.81 -6.49
CA LEU A 250 -14.77 9.94 -7.42
C LEU A 250 -13.43 10.69 -7.39
N PHE A 251 -12.86 10.92 -6.20
CA PHE A 251 -11.55 11.54 -6.09
C PHE A 251 -10.48 10.73 -6.84
N ASN A 252 -10.41 9.40 -6.62
CA ASN A 252 -9.41 8.56 -7.28
C ASN A 252 -9.62 8.50 -8.80
N VAL A 253 -10.86 8.41 -9.27
CA VAL A 253 -11.17 8.46 -10.71
C VAL A 253 -10.75 9.80 -11.32
N VAL A 254 -11.06 10.93 -10.67
CA VAL A 254 -10.62 12.25 -11.15
C VAL A 254 -9.10 12.34 -11.20
N THR A 255 -8.41 11.90 -10.13
CA THR A 255 -6.94 11.89 -10.14
C THR A 255 -6.36 10.96 -11.19
N ALA A 256 -7.03 9.84 -11.52
CA ALA A 256 -6.59 8.93 -12.56
C ALA A 256 -6.74 9.54 -13.96
N VAL A 257 -7.86 10.23 -14.23
CA VAL A 257 -8.06 10.95 -15.50
C VAL A 257 -7.03 12.07 -15.65
N VAL A 258 -6.81 12.86 -14.60
CA VAL A 258 -5.79 13.91 -14.59
C VAL A 258 -4.40 13.31 -14.79
N ALA A 259 -4.07 12.22 -14.09
CA ALA A 259 -2.80 11.53 -14.25
C ALA A 259 -2.61 11.04 -15.70
N LEU A 260 -3.61 10.37 -16.29
CA LEU A 260 -3.55 9.89 -17.68
C LEU A 260 -3.32 11.03 -18.68
N ALA A 261 -3.97 12.18 -18.49
CA ALA A 261 -3.76 13.35 -19.33
C ALA A 261 -2.34 13.94 -19.18
N LEU A 262 -1.74 13.81 -17.99
CA LEU A 262 -0.42 14.33 -17.67
C LEU A 262 0.73 13.33 -17.90
N VAL A 263 0.47 12.02 -18.07
CA VAL A 263 1.53 11.03 -18.29
C VAL A 263 2.35 11.38 -19.52
N TYR A 264 1.71 11.70 -20.65
CA TYR A 264 2.41 12.00 -21.91
C TYR A 264 3.29 13.27 -21.86
N PRO A 265 2.83 14.42 -21.34
CA PRO A 265 3.69 15.61 -21.22
C PRO A 265 4.76 15.49 -20.10
N LEU A 266 4.62 14.55 -19.17
CA LEU A 266 5.59 14.33 -18.08
C LEU A 266 6.57 13.18 -18.36
N SER A 267 6.30 12.32 -19.35
CA SER A 267 7.25 11.34 -19.84
C SER A 267 8.24 12.04 -20.78
N TRP A 268 9.42 12.35 -20.26
CA TRP A 268 10.58 12.88 -20.98
C TRP A 268 11.29 11.82 -21.81
#